data_AF-A0A0W0R071-F1
#
_entry.id   AF-A0A0W0R071-F1
#
_cell.length_a   1.000
_cell.length_b   1.000
_cell.length_c   1.000
_cell.angle_alpha   90.00
_cell.angle_beta   90.00
_cell.angle_gamma   90.00
#
_symmetry.space_group_name_H-M   'P 1'
#
loop_
_entity.id
_entity.type
_entity.pdbx_description
1 polymer ?
#
loop_
_entity_poly.entity_id
_entity_poly.type
_entity_poly.pdbx_seq_one_letter_code
_entity_poly.pdbx_strand_id
1 'polypeptide(L)'
;MIITLTNQNKHSPIHIIKVNLRTKSCLLEDGKRIPLQEIISEFKHPLLISSTVDKKQTHFEFVYDDLSTMYQCALFIYSTLLQVDKPSLCEFKIQPSSKFHRSKVPKLLYISMEKEAAANQCITITNFNKLVSDLSGFPFQFSEDVLIETTLFAKDLPQKINGDILIEANQEIMDILLHPPKPDHSELRLLNAHVGFAVYARRDIEKGELIGFYTGVKKASTPNNTRYMFEYTRDSLHLILDAHDYGNITRFINHAPDKPPSPDYQFLLSNLKSRFERINGIEVVLYEAKQPIKKGEQLLINYGNEFFHPNNLTYFNKHGDSFNSINQKKKPAKLPLNHIKIFAKYGVKGAQLYLLRRAIIILISILLLIGLINYV
;
A
#
# COMPACT_ATOMS: atom_id res chain seq x y z
N MET A 1 9.97 14.33 -22.78
CA MET A 1 10.51 13.07 -22.23
C MET A 1 11.80 12.66 -22.90
N ILE A 2 12.80 12.31 -22.10
CA ILE A 2 14.10 11.77 -22.50
C ILE A 2 14.28 10.39 -21.85
N ILE A 3 14.68 9.39 -22.62
CA ILE A 3 15.00 8.04 -22.13
C ILE A 3 16.50 7.81 -22.29
N THR A 4 17.21 7.52 -21.20
CA THR A 4 18.61 7.09 -21.25
C THR A 4 18.65 5.58 -21.39
N LEU A 5 19.43 5.05 -22.34
CA LEU A 5 19.58 3.61 -22.58
C LEU A 5 21.05 3.23 -22.59
N THR A 6 21.40 2.08 -22.00
CA THR A 6 22.75 1.52 -22.06
C THR A 6 22.83 0.39 -23.08
N ASN A 7 23.83 0.42 -23.95
CA ASN A 7 24.01 -0.58 -25.00
C ASN A 7 24.43 -1.93 -24.41
N GLN A 8 23.68 -2.98 -24.70
CA GLN A 8 24.03 -4.35 -24.33
C GLN A 8 25.05 -4.97 -25.30
N ASN A 9 25.30 -4.34 -26.45
CA ASN A 9 26.38 -4.72 -27.35
C ASN A 9 27.73 -4.22 -26.81
N LYS A 10 28.46 -5.06 -26.08
CA LYS A 10 29.77 -4.73 -25.49
C LYS A 10 30.84 -4.35 -26.52
N HIS A 11 30.65 -4.68 -27.80
CA HIS A 11 31.60 -4.36 -28.88
C HIS A 11 31.26 -3.06 -29.62
N SER A 12 30.10 -2.45 -29.34
CA SER A 12 29.72 -1.19 -29.95
C SER A 12 30.56 -0.04 -29.36
N PRO A 13 31.00 0.93 -30.20
CA PRO A 13 31.64 2.15 -29.71
C PRO A 13 30.65 3.11 -29.02
N ILE A 14 29.34 2.89 -29.20
CA ILE A 14 28.27 3.66 -28.57
C ILE A 14 27.81 2.90 -27.33
N HIS A 15 28.08 3.44 -26.13
CA HIS A 15 27.72 2.78 -24.87
C HIS A 15 26.41 3.30 -24.31
N ILE A 16 26.16 4.60 -24.39
CA ILE A 16 24.94 5.22 -23.84
C ILE A 16 24.30 6.13 -24.88
N ILE A 17 22.97 6.09 -24.97
CA ILE A 17 22.20 7.09 -25.72
C ILE A 17 21.13 7.74 -24.87
N LYS A 18 20.83 9.01 -25.17
CA LYS A 18 19.66 9.73 -24.65
C LYS A 18 18.67 9.97 -25.77
N VAL A 19 17.57 9.22 -25.78
CA VAL A 19 16.52 9.32 -26.80
C VAL A 19 15.53 10.41 -26.42
N ASN A 20 15.36 11.40 -27.29
CA ASN A 20 14.28 12.38 -27.17
C ASN A 20 13.06 11.86 -27.94
N LEU A 21 12.01 11.48 -27.22
CA LEU A 21 10.81 10.89 -27.83
C LEU A 21 10.07 11.83 -28.78
N ARG A 22 10.12 13.14 -28.53
CA ARG A 22 9.41 14.13 -29.36
C ARG A 22 10.05 14.28 -30.74
N THR A 23 11.39 14.30 -30.79
CA THR A 23 12.14 14.51 -32.03
C THR A 23 12.60 13.20 -32.67
N LYS A 24 12.45 12.06 -31.98
CA LYS A 24 12.97 10.75 -32.38
C LYS A 24 14.48 10.77 -32.70
N SER A 25 15.22 11.62 -31.98
CA SER A 25 16.67 11.74 -32.10
C SER A 25 17.36 11.21 -30.85
N CYS A 26 18.52 10.59 -31.04
CA CYS A 26 19.44 10.19 -29.98
C CYS A 26 20.53 11.25 -29.82
N LEU A 27 20.87 11.57 -28.57
CA LEU A 27 22.10 12.27 -28.21
C LEU A 27 23.11 11.23 -27.72
N LEU A 28 24.26 11.17 -28.39
CA LEU A 28 25.38 10.29 -28.06
C LEU A 28 26.28 10.92 -26.97
N GLU A 29 27.22 10.14 -26.45
CA GLU A 29 28.17 10.58 -25.41
C GLU A 29 29.12 11.70 -25.88
N ASP A 30 29.46 11.72 -27.17
CA ASP A 30 30.27 12.77 -27.81
C ASP A 30 29.47 14.06 -28.11
N GLY A 31 28.17 14.10 -27.76
CA GLY A 31 27.27 15.21 -28.03
C GLY A 31 26.65 15.23 -29.43
N LYS A 32 27.00 14.29 -30.31
CA LYS A 32 26.39 14.16 -31.64
C LYS A 32 24.92 13.79 -31.53
N ARG A 33 24.11 14.39 -32.40
CA ARG A 33 22.69 14.06 -32.54
C ARG A 33 22.46 13.27 -33.82
N ILE A 34 21.82 12.12 -33.71
CA ILE A 34 21.45 11.27 -34.85
C ILE A 34 19.99 10.80 -34.73
N PRO A 35 19.29 10.54 -35.84
CA PRO A 35 17.98 9.87 -35.80
C PRO A 35 18.05 8.51 -35.10
N LEU A 36 17.02 8.14 -34.34
CA LEU A 36 16.95 6.84 -33.65
C LEU A 36 17.08 5.67 -34.63
N GLN A 37 16.53 5.77 -35.84
CA GLN A 37 16.55 4.70 -36.82
C GLN A 37 17.96 4.35 -37.32
N GLU A 38 18.88 5.32 -37.32
CA GLU A 38 20.26 5.12 -37.78
C GLU A 38 21.10 4.31 -36.79
N ILE A 39 20.69 4.22 -35.52
CA ILE A 39 21.48 3.55 -34.47
C ILE A 39 21.03 2.12 -34.19
N ILE A 40 19.84 1.72 -34.62
CA ILE A 40 19.20 0.45 -34.24
C ILE A 40 20.05 -0.77 -34.65
N SER A 41 20.82 -0.68 -35.74
CA SER A 41 21.69 -1.79 -36.18
C SER A 41 22.89 -2.04 -35.25
N GLU A 42 23.41 -0.99 -34.61
CA GLU A 42 24.62 -1.06 -33.77
C GLU A 42 24.31 -1.06 -32.27
N PHE A 43 23.10 -0.62 -31.90
CA PHE A 43 22.65 -0.45 -30.52
C PHE A 43 21.60 -1.49 -30.10
N LYS A 44 21.93 -2.29 -29.10
CA LYS A 44 21.06 -3.35 -28.58
C LYS A 44 20.55 -2.97 -27.19
N HIS A 45 19.24 -2.82 -27.05
CA HIS A 45 18.58 -2.65 -25.75
C HIS A 45 17.16 -3.25 -25.79
N PRO A 46 16.67 -3.94 -24.74
CA PRO A 46 15.39 -4.62 -24.75
C PRO A 46 14.18 -3.72 -25.10
N LEU A 47 14.21 -2.46 -24.68
CA LEU A 47 13.18 -1.46 -25.04
C LEU A 47 13.07 -1.15 -26.54
N LEU A 48 14.13 -1.41 -27.33
CA LEU A 48 14.12 -1.18 -28.78
C LEU A 48 13.67 -2.42 -29.57
N ILE A 49 13.65 -3.59 -28.92
CA ILE A 49 13.34 -4.89 -29.53
C ILE A 49 11.90 -5.33 -29.20
N SER A 50 11.33 -4.79 -28.11
CA SER A 50 10.05 -5.23 -27.55
C SER A 50 8.86 -4.76 -28.38
N SER A 51 8.16 -5.72 -29.02
CA SER A 51 6.88 -5.61 -29.72
C SER A 51 6.85 -4.77 -31.00
N THR A 52 6.20 -5.28 -32.05
CA THR A 52 5.86 -4.49 -33.25
C THR A 52 4.51 -3.80 -33.01
N VAL A 53 4.51 -2.48 -32.88
CA VAL A 53 3.28 -1.67 -32.73
C VAL A 53 2.97 -0.91 -34.02
N ASP A 54 1.68 -0.68 -34.30
CA ASP A 54 1.28 0.24 -35.36
C ASP A 54 1.71 1.66 -34.97
N LYS A 55 2.58 2.26 -35.79
CA LYS A 55 3.16 3.58 -35.53
C LYS A 55 2.12 4.70 -35.46
N LYS A 56 0.95 4.52 -36.07
CA LYS A 56 -0.14 5.52 -36.09
C LYS A 56 -1.09 5.38 -34.90
N GLN A 57 -1.06 4.26 -34.19
CA GLN A 57 -1.93 4.01 -33.04
C GLN A 57 -1.55 4.93 -31.87
N THR A 58 -2.57 5.47 -31.20
CA THR A 58 -2.40 6.35 -30.03
C THR A 58 -3.05 5.80 -28.78
N HIS A 59 -3.84 4.73 -28.86
CA HIS A 59 -4.50 4.13 -27.71
C HIS A 59 -4.03 2.70 -27.56
N PHE A 60 -3.48 2.36 -26.41
CA PHE A 60 -2.91 1.05 -26.14
C PHE A 60 -3.52 0.47 -24.86
N GLU A 61 -3.85 -0.82 -24.90
CA GLU A 61 -4.32 -1.54 -23.73
C GLU A 61 -3.25 -2.53 -23.26
N PHE A 62 -2.92 -2.48 -21.97
CA PHE A 62 -2.07 -3.45 -21.30
C PHE A 62 -2.92 -4.23 -20.30
N VAL A 63 -3.20 -5.49 -20.63
CA VAL A 63 -4.02 -6.39 -19.83
C VAL A 63 -3.11 -7.47 -19.24
N TYR A 64 -3.21 -7.71 -17.93
CA TYR A 64 -2.36 -8.69 -17.23
C TYR A 64 -3.17 -9.78 -16.52
N ASP A 65 -2.67 -11.01 -16.59
CA ASP A 65 -3.26 -12.20 -15.95
C ASP A 65 -2.63 -12.51 -14.58
N ASP A 66 -1.45 -11.96 -14.28
CA ASP A 66 -0.72 -12.17 -13.02
C ASP A 66 0.20 -11.00 -12.66
N LEU A 67 0.77 -11.02 -11.45
CA LEU A 67 1.68 -9.97 -10.95
C LEU A 67 2.95 -9.85 -11.80
N SER A 68 3.53 -10.97 -12.24
CA SER A 68 4.74 -10.96 -13.07
C SER A 68 4.53 -10.19 -14.37
N THR A 69 3.38 -10.39 -15.01
CA THR A 69 2.93 -9.67 -16.21
C THR A 69 2.61 -8.21 -15.87
N MET A 70 1.93 -7.95 -14.74
CA MET A 70 1.64 -6.58 -14.29
C MET A 70 2.91 -5.73 -14.20
N TYR A 71 4.00 -6.27 -13.64
CA TYR A 71 5.27 -5.56 -13.54
C TYR A 71 5.95 -5.29 -14.89
N GLN A 72 5.53 -5.90 -16.00
CA GLN A 72 6.02 -5.57 -17.34
C GLN A 72 5.35 -4.33 -17.96
N CYS A 73 4.34 -3.73 -17.30
CA CYS A 73 3.59 -2.62 -17.89
C CYS A 73 4.46 -1.40 -18.22
N ALA A 74 5.44 -1.05 -17.38
CA ALA A 74 6.33 0.07 -17.67
C ALA A 74 7.21 -0.21 -18.89
N LEU A 75 7.76 -1.42 -18.99
CA LEU A 75 8.53 -1.86 -20.16
C LEU A 75 7.68 -1.75 -21.44
N PHE A 76 6.43 -2.21 -21.41
CA PHE A 76 5.49 -2.10 -22.52
C PHE A 76 5.23 -0.64 -22.93
N ILE A 77 4.98 0.25 -21.97
CA ILE A 77 4.69 1.67 -22.26
C ILE A 77 5.88 2.34 -22.91
N TYR A 78 7.07 2.22 -22.30
CA TYR A 78 8.26 2.90 -22.78
C TYR A 78 8.77 2.34 -24.12
N SER A 79 8.64 1.04 -24.37
CA SER A 79 8.96 0.43 -25.67
C SER A 79 7.99 0.90 -26.76
N THR A 80 6.69 0.97 -26.46
CA THR A 80 5.68 1.52 -27.38
C THR A 80 5.99 2.96 -27.76
N LEU A 81 6.29 3.80 -26.76
CA LEU A 81 6.60 5.23 -26.97
C LEU A 81 7.85 5.45 -27.84
N LEU A 82 8.82 4.53 -27.82
CA LEU A 82 10.00 4.58 -28.69
C LEU A 82 9.64 4.34 -30.17
N GLN A 83 8.58 3.59 -30.45
CA GLN A 83 8.25 3.12 -31.80
C GLN A 83 7.18 3.94 -32.53
N VAL A 84 6.20 4.50 -31.81
CA VAL A 84 5.08 5.27 -32.39
C VAL A 84 5.51 6.63 -32.96
N ASP A 85 4.80 7.14 -33.96
CA ASP A 85 5.15 8.42 -34.62
C ASP A 85 4.85 9.64 -33.73
N LYS A 86 3.76 9.58 -32.94
CA LYS A 86 3.26 10.70 -32.11
C LYS A 86 3.17 10.32 -30.62
N PRO A 87 4.31 10.08 -29.94
CA PRO A 87 4.30 9.56 -28.57
C PRO A 87 3.60 10.47 -27.56
N SER A 88 3.56 11.79 -27.78
CA SER A 88 2.88 12.74 -26.87
C SER A 88 1.35 12.61 -26.88
N LEU A 89 0.77 11.93 -27.88
CA LEU A 89 -0.66 11.70 -27.99
C LEU A 89 -1.08 10.33 -27.44
N CYS A 90 -0.12 9.53 -26.96
CA CYS A 90 -0.41 8.17 -26.53
C CYS A 90 -1.15 8.14 -25.20
N GLU A 91 -2.16 7.29 -25.16
CA GLU A 91 -2.94 6.88 -24.00
C GLU A 91 -2.73 5.38 -23.77
N PHE A 92 -2.50 5.02 -22.50
CA PHE A 92 -2.27 3.66 -22.07
C PHE A 92 -3.30 3.28 -21.00
N LYS A 93 -4.14 2.29 -21.29
CA LYS A 93 -5.07 1.73 -20.33
C LYS A 93 -4.46 0.46 -19.75
N ILE A 94 -4.23 0.45 -18.44
CA ILE A 94 -3.66 -0.69 -17.71
C ILE A 94 -4.75 -1.27 -16.82
N GLN A 95 -5.03 -2.56 -16.94
CA GLN A 95 -6.07 -3.21 -16.14
C GLN A 95 -5.81 -4.70 -15.96
N PRO A 96 -6.26 -5.30 -14.84
CA PRO A 96 -6.26 -6.75 -14.70
C PRO A 96 -7.23 -7.37 -15.71
N SER A 97 -6.91 -8.58 -16.18
CA SER A 97 -7.82 -9.36 -17.02
C SER A 97 -8.91 -10.04 -16.19
N SER A 98 -9.89 -10.66 -16.88
CA SER A 98 -10.87 -11.53 -16.23
C SER A 98 -10.26 -12.82 -15.67
N LYS A 99 -9.05 -13.20 -16.09
CA LYS A 99 -8.29 -14.34 -15.59
C LYS A 99 -7.39 -13.99 -14.42
N PHE A 100 -7.24 -12.69 -14.08
CA PHE A 100 -6.37 -12.27 -13.00
C PHE A 100 -6.79 -12.91 -11.67
N HIS A 101 -5.97 -13.85 -11.21
CA HIS A 101 -6.18 -14.54 -9.95
C HIS A 101 -5.46 -13.78 -8.85
N ARG A 102 -6.26 -13.16 -7.98
CA ARG A 102 -5.73 -12.51 -6.77
C ARG A 102 -4.98 -13.52 -5.91
N SER A 103 -3.91 -13.06 -5.26
CA SER A 103 -3.14 -13.86 -4.33
C SER A 103 -4.04 -14.47 -3.27
N LYS A 104 -3.62 -15.65 -2.76
CA LYS A 104 -4.36 -16.34 -1.69
C LYS A 104 -4.34 -15.47 -0.43
N VAL A 105 -5.40 -14.70 -0.24
CA VAL A 105 -5.62 -13.98 1.00
C VAL A 105 -5.72 -14.96 2.18
N PRO A 106 -5.26 -14.59 3.38
CA PRO A 106 -5.52 -15.38 4.57
C PRO A 106 -7.02 -15.66 4.69
N LYS A 107 -7.39 -16.85 5.15
CA LYS A 107 -8.82 -17.15 5.34
C LYS A 107 -9.40 -16.38 6.53
N LEU A 108 -8.56 -16.08 7.52
CA LEU A 108 -8.94 -15.59 8.84
C LEU A 108 -7.97 -14.49 9.29
N LEU A 109 -8.48 -13.50 10.00
CA LEU A 109 -7.68 -12.48 10.71
C LEU A 109 -7.99 -12.51 12.20
N TYR A 110 -6.94 -12.41 13.01
CA TYR A 110 -7.06 -12.27 14.46
C TYR A 110 -7.47 -10.84 14.81
N ILE A 111 -8.55 -10.71 15.58
CA ILE A 111 -9.13 -9.40 15.93
C ILE A 111 -9.51 -9.31 17.42
N SER A 112 -9.15 -8.21 18.07
CA SER A 112 -9.58 -7.85 19.42
C SER A 112 -10.33 -6.52 19.40
N MET A 113 -11.39 -6.41 20.19
CA MET A 113 -12.04 -5.12 20.47
C MET A 113 -11.39 -4.37 21.63
N GLU A 114 -10.50 -5.04 22.36
CA GLU A 114 -9.81 -4.49 23.51
C GLU A 114 -8.37 -4.19 23.09
N LYS A 115 -7.97 -2.91 23.22
CA LYS A 115 -6.65 -2.45 22.81
C LYS A 115 -5.50 -3.17 23.54
N GLU A 116 -5.71 -3.58 24.79
CA GLU A 116 -4.68 -4.20 25.63
C GLU A 116 -4.71 -5.74 25.58
N ALA A 117 -5.82 -6.35 25.19
CA ALA A 117 -5.96 -7.80 25.17
C ALA A 117 -5.58 -8.38 23.81
N ALA A 118 -4.78 -9.46 23.85
CA ALA A 118 -4.43 -10.22 22.67
C ALA A 118 -5.68 -10.77 21.96
N ALA A 119 -5.64 -10.87 20.64
CA ALA A 119 -6.74 -11.38 19.87
C ALA A 119 -6.84 -12.90 20.00
N ASN A 120 -7.83 -13.36 20.77
CA ASN A 120 -8.14 -14.77 20.99
C ASN A 120 -9.18 -15.33 19.99
N GLN A 121 -9.71 -14.48 19.12
CA GLN A 121 -10.72 -14.81 18.12
C GLN A 121 -10.24 -14.40 16.74
N CYS A 122 -10.82 -15.05 15.73
CA CYS A 122 -10.61 -14.70 14.35
C CYS A 122 -11.94 -14.50 13.62
N ILE A 123 -11.91 -13.71 12.56
CA ILE A 123 -13.03 -13.54 11.63
C ILE A 123 -12.55 -13.81 10.21
N THR A 124 -13.48 -14.21 9.34
CA THR A 124 -13.18 -14.42 7.92
C THR A 124 -12.84 -13.10 7.23
N ILE A 125 -12.01 -13.13 6.20
CA ILE A 125 -11.74 -11.92 5.39
C ILE A 125 -13.01 -11.32 4.80
N THR A 126 -13.97 -12.14 4.38
CA THR A 126 -15.27 -11.65 3.91
C THR A 126 -16.00 -10.83 4.97
N ASN A 127 -15.99 -11.28 6.23
CA ASN A 127 -16.59 -10.53 7.34
C ASN A 127 -15.76 -9.31 7.71
N PHE A 128 -14.43 -9.40 7.66
CA PHE A 128 -13.54 -8.28 7.91
C PHE A 128 -13.74 -7.15 6.89
N ASN A 129 -13.86 -7.47 5.59
CA ASN A 129 -14.12 -6.49 4.54
C ASN A 129 -15.40 -5.70 4.82
N LYS A 130 -16.49 -6.41 5.14
CA LYS A 130 -17.77 -5.79 5.48
C LYS A 130 -17.71 -4.99 6.79
N LEU A 131 -16.99 -5.50 7.79
CA LEU A 131 -16.77 -4.82 9.06
C LEU A 131 -16.05 -3.49 8.86
N VAL A 132 -14.92 -3.48 8.15
CA VAL A 132 -14.17 -2.25 7.88
C VAL A 132 -15.02 -1.29 7.05
N SER A 133 -15.73 -1.80 6.04
CA SER A 133 -16.59 -0.96 5.18
C SER A 133 -17.70 -0.26 5.96
N ASP A 134 -18.41 -0.99 6.83
CA ASP A 134 -19.48 -0.41 7.66
C ASP A 134 -18.92 0.56 8.72
N LEU A 135 -17.72 0.32 9.24
CA LEU A 135 -17.07 1.21 10.22
C LEU A 135 -16.55 2.50 9.58
N SER A 136 -16.04 2.42 8.36
CA SER A 136 -15.38 3.52 7.68
C SER A 136 -16.31 4.35 6.81
N GLY A 137 -17.46 3.78 6.41
CA GLY A 137 -18.42 4.42 5.51
C GLY A 137 -18.02 4.38 4.04
N PHE A 138 -17.01 3.57 3.67
CA PHE A 138 -16.57 3.39 2.28
C PHE A 138 -16.25 1.91 2.01
N PRO A 139 -16.30 1.45 0.75
CA PRO A 139 -15.98 0.06 0.41
C PRO A 139 -14.53 -0.28 0.74
N PHE A 140 -14.30 -1.40 1.42
CA PHE A 140 -12.95 -1.91 1.68
C PHE A 140 -12.82 -3.38 1.27
N GLN A 141 -11.72 -3.71 0.61
CA GLN A 141 -11.35 -5.06 0.24
C GLN A 141 -9.92 -5.40 0.68
N PHE A 142 -9.80 -6.40 1.55
CA PHE A 142 -8.51 -6.98 1.90
C PHE A 142 -7.86 -7.63 0.67
N SER A 143 -6.59 -7.29 0.42
CA SER A 143 -5.81 -7.79 -0.72
C SER A 143 -4.33 -7.79 -0.36
N GLU A 144 -3.63 -8.88 -0.63
CA GLU A 144 -2.15 -8.95 -0.54
C GLU A 144 -1.48 -8.48 -1.85
N ASP A 145 -2.27 -8.17 -2.87
CA ASP A 145 -1.79 -7.75 -4.18
C ASP A 145 -1.62 -6.23 -4.27
N VAL A 146 -0.58 -5.81 -4.98
CA VAL A 146 -0.54 -4.49 -5.62
C VAL A 146 -1.25 -4.60 -6.96
N LEU A 147 -2.18 -3.69 -7.23
CA LEU A 147 -2.94 -3.64 -8.48
C LEU A 147 -2.60 -2.37 -9.24
N ILE A 148 -2.56 -2.44 -10.56
CA ILE A 148 -2.53 -1.26 -11.44
C ILE A 148 -3.82 -1.27 -12.26
N GLU A 149 -4.68 -0.29 -12.02
CA GLU A 149 -5.93 -0.11 -12.75
C GLU A 149 -6.11 1.38 -13.02
N THR A 150 -5.60 1.83 -14.16
CA THR A 150 -5.55 3.27 -14.48
C THR A 150 -5.40 3.49 -15.97
N THR A 151 -5.75 4.70 -16.40
CA THR A 151 -5.33 5.25 -17.69
C THR A 151 -4.18 6.23 -17.45
N LEU A 152 -3.15 6.16 -18.29
CA LEU A 152 -2.00 7.06 -18.29
C LEU A 152 -1.89 7.74 -19.65
N PHE A 153 -1.58 9.04 -19.63
CA PHE A 153 -1.17 9.75 -20.83
C PHE A 153 0.35 9.93 -20.83
N ALA A 154 0.97 9.98 -22.02
CA ALA A 154 2.41 10.19 -22.14
C ALA A 154 2.91 11.48 -21.46
N LYS A 155 2.03 12.47 -21.28
CA LYS A 155 2.32 13.73 -20.56
C LYS A 155 2.44 13.56 -19.04
N ASP A 156 1.85 12.51 -18.47
CA ASP A 156 1.82 12.26 -17.02
C ASP A 156 3.10 11.54 -16.54
N LEU A 157 3.80 10.90 -17.48
CA LEU A 157 5.03 10.15 -17.25
C LEU A 157 6.25 11.06 -16.94
N PRO A 158 7.28 10.54 -16.26
CA PRO A 158 8.50 11.28 -15.97
C PRO A 158 9.15 11.93 -17.20
N GLN A 159 9.61 13.19 -17.06
CA GLN A 159 10.29 13.88 -18.16
C GLN A 159 11.65 13.27 -18.51
N LYS A 160 12.27 12.55 -17.58
CA LYS A 160 13.53 11.83 -17.77
C LYS A 160 13.40 10.47 -17.09
N ILE A 161 13.84 9.42 -17.78
CA ILE A 161 13.87 8.06 -17.22
C ILE A 161 15.16 7.36 -17.63
N ASN A 162 15.70 6.52 -16.75
CA ASN A 162 16.70 5.54 -17.13
C ASN A 162 15.97 4.27 -17.60
N GLY A 163 16.11 3.90 -18.86
CA GLY A 163 15.46 2.71 -19.42
C GLY A 163 15.98 1.39 -18.86
N ASP A 164 17.19 1.38 -18.30
CA ASP A 164 17.78 0.17 -17.73
C ASP A 164 17.00 -0.32 -16.49
N ILE A 165 16.40 0.60 -15.71
CA ILE A 165 15.63 0.23 -14.51
C ILE A 165 14.32 -0.51 -14.86
N LEU A 166 13.87 -0.42 -16.12
CA LEU A 166 12.65 -1.06 -16.61
C LEU A 166 12.87 -2.56 -16.87
N ILE A 167 14.12 -3.00 -16.89
CA ILE A 167 14.53 -4.40 -17.05
C ILE A 167 15.27 -4.94 -15.81
N GLU A 168 15.47 -4.10 -14.79
CA GLU A 168 15.96 -4.53 -13.47
C GLU A 168 14.85 -5.29 -12.74
N ALA A 169 14.89 -6.62 -12.82
CA ALA A 169 14.07 -7.49 -12.00
C ALA A 169 14.83 -7.84 -10.72
N ASN A 170 14.31 -7.44 -9.56
CA ASN A 170 14.77 -7.96 -8.29
C ASN A 170 14.03 -9.27 -8.00
N GLN A 171 14.65 -10.40 -8.40
CA GLN A 171 14.02 -11.72 -8.28
C GLN A 171 13.68 -12.08 -6.84
N GLU A 172 14.52 -11.70 -5.88
CA GLU A 172 14.26 -11.93 -4.45
C GLU A 172 12.97 -11.22 -4.01
N ILE A 173 12.81 -9.94 -4.36
CA ILE A 173 11.60 -9.18 -4.02
C ILE A 173 10.37 -9.75 -4.75
N MET A 174 10.52 -10.18 -6.00
CA MET A 174 9.45 -10.85 -6.73
C MET A 174 9.03 -12.17 -6.08
N ASP A 175 9.99 -12.98 -5.64
CA ASP A 175 9.71 -14.24 -4.97
C ASP A 175 8.97 -14.02 -3.65
N ILE A 176 9.34 -12.98 -2.89
CA ILE A 176 8.64 -12.58 -1.66
C ILE A 176 7.22 -12.05 -1.98
N LEU A 177 7.03 -11.28 -3.06
CA LEU A 177 5.69 -10.82 -3.46
C LEU A 177 4.77 -11.98 -3.84
N LEU A 178 5.30 -12.97 -4.56
CA LEU A 178 4.55 -14.16 -4.96
C LEU A 178 4.29 -15.11 -3.77
N HIS A 179 5.13 -15.04 -2.75
CA HIS A 179 5.05 -15.87 -1.54
C HIS A 179 5.18 -15.01 -0.28
N PRO A 180 4.19 -14.14 0.00
CA PRO A 180 4.30 -13.19 1.10
C PRO A 180 4.39 -13.93 2.45
N PRO A 181 5.10 -13.34 3.44
CA PRO A 181 5.15 -13.89 4.79
C PRO A 181 3.73 -14.15 5.32
N LYS A 182 3.57 -15.20 6.12
CA LYS A 182 2.24 -15.54 6.66
C LYS A 182 1.75 -14.42 7.57
N PRO A 183 0.49 -13.97 7.43
CA PRO A 183 -0.06 -12.89 8.24
C PRO A 183 -0.40 -13.34 9.67
N ASP A 184 -0.21 -14.62 10.01
CA ASP A 184 -0.47 -15.16 11.36
C ASP A 184 0.48 -14.60 12.44
N HIS A 185 1.51 -13.87 12.02
CA HIS A 185 2.45 -13.14 12.86
C HIS A 185 1.86 -11.85 13.46
N SER A 186 0.70 -11.39 12.98
CA SER A 186 0.09 -10.14 13.38
C SER A 186 -1.39 -10.29 13.75
N GLU A 187 -1.88 -9.41 14.61
CA GLU A 187 -3.30 -9.27 14.96
C GLU A 187 -3.74 -7.82 14.92
N LEU A 188 -5.04 -7.61 14.74
CA LEU A 188 -5.66 -6.30 14.81
C LEU A 188 -6.29 -6.10 16.18
N ARG A 189 -6.01 -4.96 16.81
CA ARG A 189 -6.72 -4.53 18.02
C ARG A 189 -7.37 -3.17 17.78
N LEU A 190 -8.62 -3.04 18.18
CA LEU A 190 -9.34 -1.78 18.10
C LEU A 190 -8.85 -0.84 19.21
N LEU A 191 -8.24 0.29 18.84
CA LEU A 191 -7.76 1.28 19.81
C LEU A 191 -8.92 2.10 20.37
N ASN A 192 -9.70 2.70 19.48
CA ASN A 192 -10.91 3.47 19.79
C ASN A 192 -11.67 3.80 18.49
N ALA A 193 -12.83 4.46 18.63
CA ALA A 193 -13.67 4.82 17.49
C ALA A 193 -13.07 5.85 16.51
N HIS A 194 -12.08 6.64 16.95
CA HIS A 194 -11.47 7.70 16.14
C HIS A 194 -10.26 7.20 15.34
N VAL A 195 -9.38 6.42 15.99
CA VAL A 195 -8.18 5.85 15.35
C VAL A 195 -8.52 4.58 14.57
N GLY A 196 -9.47 3.77 15.07
CA GLY A 196 -9.78 2.48 14.50
C GLY A 196 -8.80 1.41 14.96
N PHE A 197 -8.29 0.62 14.01
CA PHE A 197 -7.42 -0.52 14.29
C PHE A 197 -5.95 -0.12 14.44
N ALA A 198 -5.22 -1.00 15.12
CA ALA A 198 -3.77 -1.03 15.17
C ALA A 198 -3.29 -2.47 14.97
N VAL A 199 -2.09 -2.63 14.41
CA VAL A 199 -1.46 -3.93 14.22
C VAL A 199 -0.54 -4.23 15.39
N TYR A 200 -0.61 -5.45 15.91
CA TYR A 200 0.21 -5.93 17.02
C TYR A 200 0.92 -7.23 16.65
N ALA A 201 2.13 -7.42 17.18
CA ALA A 201 2.90 -8.63 16.98
C ALA A 201 2.30 -9.80 17.79
N ARG A 202 2.13 -10.96 17.16
CA ARG A 202 1.67 -12.21 17.82
C ARG A 202 2.81 -13.11 18.29
N ARG A 203 4.04 -12.78 17.88
CA ARG A 203 5.29 -13.42 18.29
C ARG A 203 6.39 -12.36 18.41
N ASP A 204 7.55 -12.78 18.90
CA ASP A 204 8.76 -11.98 18.79
C ASP A 204 9.16 -11.87 17.30
N ILE A 205 9.64 -10.69 16.91
CA ILE A 205 10.09 -10.35 15.56
C ILE A 205 11.52 -9.84 15.66
N GLU A 206 12.40 -10.35 14.81
CA GLU A 206 13.81 -10.00 14.82
C GLU A 206 14.06 -8.65 14.13
N LYS A 207 15.17 -8.00 14.49
CA LYS A 207 15.61 -6.80 13.77
C LYS A 207 15.93 -7.17 12.32
N GLY A 208 15.45 -6.38 11.37
CA GLY A 208 15.65 -6.61 9.94
C GLY A 208 14.62 -7.56 9.33
N GLU A 209 13.75 -8.15 10.15
CA GLU A 209 12.72 -9.06 9.65
C GLU A 209 11.67 -8.30 8.83
N LEU A 210 11.28 -8.88 7.69
CA LEU A 210 10.24 -8.36 6.83
C LEU A 210 8.87 -8.59 7.46
N ILE A 211 8.11 -7.51 7.66
CA ILE A 211 6.72 -7.56 8.14
C ILE A 211 5.77 -7.88 7.00
N GLY A 212 5.98 -7.25 5.84
CA GLY A 212 5.15 -7.43 4.66
C GLY A 212 5.21 -6.24 3.71
N PHE A 213 4.52 -6.37 2.59
CA PHE A 213 4.35 -5.28 1.62
C PHE A 213 3.21 -4.36 2.05
N TYR A 214 3.37 -3.07 1.79
CA TYR A 214 2.24 -2.16 1.72
C TYR A 214 1.58 -2.31 0.35
N THR A 215 0.33 -2.75 0.36
CA THR A 215 -0.42 -3.14 -0.85
C THR A 215 -1.59 -2.20 -1.07
N GLY A 216 -2.02 -2.05 -2.31
CA GLY A 216 -3.14 -1.20 -2.67
C GLY A 216 -3.28 -1.09 -4.18
N VAL A 217 -3.97 -0.05 -4.63
CA VAL A 217 -4.12 0.27 -6.06
C VAL A 217 -3.18 1.40 -6.43
N LYS A 218 -2.37 1.18 -7.46
CA LYS A 218 -1.55 2.18 -8.11
C LYS A 218 -2.42 3.04 -9.03
N LYS A 219 -2.42 4.36 -8.80
CA LYS A 219 -3.25 5.34 -9.50
C LYS A 219 -2.39 6.47 -10.07
N ALA A 220 -2.78 6.98 -11.25
CA ALA A 220 -2.12 8.12 -11.89
C ALA A 220 -2.46 9.47 -11.22
N SER A 221 -3.66 9.57 -10.64
CA SER A 221 -4.16 10.79 -10.01
C SER A 221 -4.16 10.68 -8.50
N THR A 222 -3.84 11.77 -7.82
CA THR A 222 -3.97 11.88 -6.36
C THR A 222 -5.43 11.61 -5.94
N PRO A 223 -5.69 10.65 -5.04
CA PRO A 223 -7.04 10.39 -4.54
C PRO A 223 -7.53 11.56 -3.66
N ASN A 224 -8.85 11.72 -3.57
CA ASN A 224 -9.46 12.71 -2.68
C ASN A 224 -9.13 12.46 -1.19
N ASN A 225 -8.84 11.21 -0.83
CA ASN A 225 -8.41 10.83 0.51
C ASN A 225 -6.98 10.29 0.48
N THR A 226 -6.06 11.06 1.06
CA THR A 226 -4.62 10.75 1.06
C THR A 226 -4.17 9.99 2.32
N ARG A 227 -5.07 9.60 3.22
CA ARG A 227 -4.72 8.98 4.51
C ARG A 227 -4.04 7.61 4.42
N TYR A 228 -4.17 6.95 3.29
CA TYR A 228 -3.62 5.61 3.03
C TYR A 228 -2.74 5.61 1.78
N MET A 229 -2.15 6.75 1.48
CA MET A 229 -1.42 6.99 0.25
C MET A 229 0.08 7.00 0.48
N PHE A 230 0.82 6.32 -0.38
CA PHE A 230 2.24 6.54 -0.61
C PHE A 230 2.44 7.29 -1.92
N GLU A 231 3.03 8.48 -1.84
CA GLU A 231 3.52 9.17 -3.03
C GLU A 231 4.65 8.36 -3.68
N TYR A 232 4.72 8.44 -5.01
CA TYR A 232 5.83 7.82 -5.73
C TYR A 232 7.13 8.56 -5.42
N THR A 233 8.20 7.82 -5.14
CA THR A 233 9.54 8.42 -5.03
C THR A 233 10.44 8.02 -6.20
N ARG A 234 10.28 6.79 -6.69
CA ARG A 234 11.11 6.16 -7.71
C ARG A 234 10.30 5.37 -8.74
N ASP A 235 8.98 5.52 -8.75
CA ASP A 235 8.07 4.85 -9.68
C ASP A 235 8.24 5.41 -11.11
N SER A 236 8.50 4.54 -12.07
CA SER A 236 8.79 4.92 -13.45
C SER A 236 7.55 5.37 -14.21
N LEU A 237 6.35 5.14 -13.67
CA LEU A 237 5.09 5.60 -14.25
C LEU A 237 4.47 6.75 -13.45
N HIS A 238 5.16 7.27 -12.43
CA HIS A 238 4.62 8.25 -11.47
C HIS A 238 3.30 7.78 -10.82
N LEU A 239 3.19 6.48 -10.53
CA LEU A 239 1.98 5.93 -9.94
C LEU A 239 2.02 6.00 -8.42
N ILE A 240 0.99 6.64 -7.86
CA ILE A 240 0.72 6.74 -6.42
C ILE A 240 0.15 5.40 -5.94
N LEU A 241 0.63 4.88 -4.82
CA LEU A 241 0.07 3.68 -4.20
C LEU A 241 -0.99 4.06 -3.16
N ASP A 242 -2.24 3.69 -3.38
CA ASP A 242 -3.37 4.03 -2.52
C ASP A 242 -4.01 2.77 -1.92
N ALA A 243 -3.98 2.67 -0.58
CA ALA A 243 -4.58 1.58 0.17
C ALA A 243 -5.96 1.91 0.78
N HIS A 244 -6.64 2.97 0.31
CA HIS A 244 -7.94 3.39 0.84
C HIS A 244 -9.00 2.27 0.72
N ASP A 245 -9.33 1.87 -0.51
CA ASP A 245 -10.37 0.88 -0.78
C ASP A 245 -9.84 -0.57 -0.85
N TYR A 246 -8.54 -0.73 -1.07
CA TYR A 246 -7.88 -2.04 -1.24
C TYR A 246 -6.58 -2.08 -0.46
N GLY A 247 -6.32 -3.13 0.32
CA GLY A 247 -5.00 -3.32 0.94
C GLY A 247 -4.99 -4.41 2.00
N ASN A 248 -3.80 -4.81 2.45
CA ASN A 248 -3.61 -5.88 3.42
C ASN A 248 -3.56 -5.34 4.86
N ILE A 249 -2.98 -6.11 5.78
CA ILE A 249 -2.89 -5.75 7.19
C ILE A 249 -1.99 -4.52 7.43
N THR A 250 -1.01 -4.25 6.57
CA THR A 250 -0.02 -3.19 6.81
C THR A 250 -0.61 -1.78 6.73
N ARG A 251 -1.73 -1.59 6.02
CA ARG A 251 -2.47 -0.31 5.99
C ARG A 251 -3.00 0.14 7.36
N PHE A 252 -3.07 -0.78 8.33
CA PHE A 252 -3.58 -0.53 9.68
C PHE A 252 -2.43 -0.29 10.69
N ILE A 253 -1.17 -0.31 10.25
CA ILE A 253 -0.02 0.03 11.08
C ILE A 253 -0.05 1.53 11.32
N ASN A 254 -0.08 1.94 12.58
CA ASN A 254 -0.22 3.35 12.93
C ASN A 254 1.10 4.11 12.88
N HIS A 255 0.98 5.43 12.87
CA HIS A 255 2.10 6.33 12.97
C HIS A 255 2.76 6.30 14.36
N ALA A 256 4.09 6.37 14.38
CA ALA A 256 4.87 6.92 15.48
C ALA A 256 6.14 7.61 14.96
N PRO A 257 6.67 8.63 15.67
CA PRO A 257 7.88 9.30 15.24
C PRO A 257 9.12 8.42 15.48
N ASP A 258 10.21 8.67 14.76
CA ASP A 258 11.49 7.99 14.99
C ASP A 258 12.21 8.46 16.26
N LYS A 259 11.91 9.69 16.71
CA LYS A 259 12.49 10.31 17.89
C LYS A 259 11.39 10.99 18.70
N PRO A 260 11.50 11.02 20.04
CA PRO A 260 10.51 11.71 20.84
C PRO A 260 10.55 13.22 20.53
N PRO A 261 9.40 13.91 20.50
CA PRO A 261 9.36 15.35 20.25
C PRO A 261 10.01 16.17 21.38
N SER A 262 10.05 15.64 22.60
CA SER A 262 10.90 16.13 23.70
C SER A 262 11.25 14.98 24.67
N PRO A 263 12.33 15.11 25.47
CA PRO A 263 12.78 14.09 26.42
C PRO A 263 11.72 13.68 27.46
N ASP A 264 10.77 14.56 27.78
CA ASP A 264 9.77 14.33 28.82
C ASP A 264 8.58 13.47 28.34
N TYR A 265 8.55 13.13 27.06
CA TYR A 265 7.44 12.42 26.43
C TYR A 265 7.64 10.91 26.46
N GLN A 266 6.73 10.18 27.12
CA GLN A 266 6.68 8.72 27.15
C GLN A 266 5.86 8.13 25.99
N PHE A 267 6.08 8.63 24.78
CA PHE A 267 5.43 8.11 23.58
C PHE A 267 6.18 6.90 23.02
N LEU A 268 5.44 6.01 22.39
CA LEU A 268 6.01 4.96 21.56
C LEU A 268 6.68 5.58 20.34
N LEU A 269 7.83 5.01 19.98
CA LEU A 269 8.55 5.35 18.76
C LEU A 269 8.24 4.31 17.69
N SER A 270 8.43 4.67 16.43
CA SER A 270 8.34 3.73 15.32
C SER A 270 9.35 2.60 15.53
N ASN A 271 8.87 1.36 15.44
CA ASN A 271 9.70 0.16 15.48
C ASN A 271 9.86 -0.48 14.09
N LEU A 272 9.21 0.09 13.07
CA LEU A 272 9.35 -0.25 11.67
C LEU A 272 10.02 0.86 10.86
N LYS A 273 10.54 0.50 9.69
CA LYS A 273 10.99 1.42 8.63
C LYS A 273 10.38 1.00 7.29
N SER A 274 10.13 1.97 6.41
CA SER A 274 9.77 1.72 5.01
C SER A 274 11.03 1.48 4.18
N ARG A 275 10.99 0.47 3.31
CA ARG A 275 11.99 0.22 2.26
C ARG A 275 11.29 0.29 0.91
N PHE A 276 11.83 1.10 0.00
CA PHE A 276 11.30 1.28 -1.35
C PHE A 276 12.15 0.47 -2.33
N GLU A 277 11.53 -0.50 -2.99
CA GLU A 277 12.16 -1.34 -4.00
C GLU A 277 11.49 -1.09 -5.35
N ARG A 278 12.13 -1.55 -6.43
CA ARG A 278 11.56 -1.50 -7.77
C ARG A 278 11.61 -2.86 -8.44
N ILE A 279 10.59 -3.13 -9.23
CA ILE A 279 10.52 -4.29 -10.09
C ILE A 279 10.12 -3.76 -11.46
N ASN A 280 11.04 -3.85 -12.42
CA ASN A 280 10.85 -3.35 -13.78
C ASN A 280 10.33 -1.90 -13.80
N GLY A 281 10.90 -1.07 -12.93
CA GLY A 281 10.56 0.34 -12.80
C GLY A 281 9.30 0.65 -11.97
N ILE A 282 8.50 -0.32 -11.57
CA ILE A 282 7.35 -0.10 -10.68
C ILE A 282 7.80 -0.14 -9.23
N GLU A 283 7.45 0.89 -8.46
CA GLU A 283 7.85 1.01 -7.06
C GLU A 283 6.94 0.18 -6.15
N VAL A 284 7.55 -0.57 -5.22
CA VAL A 284 6.85 -1.28 -4.14
C VAL A 284 7.38 -0.85 -2.78
N VAL A 285 6.52 -0.91 -1.76
CA VAL A 285 6.85 -0.48 -0.40
C VAL A 285 6.83 -1.69 0.52
N LEU A 286 7.92 -1.90 1.25
CA LEU A 286 8.08 -2.97 2.23
C LEU A 286 8.25 -2.38 3.63
N TYR A 287 7.72 -3.06 4.63
CA TYR A 287 7.96 -2.72 6.03
C TYR A 287 8.90 -3.72 6.69
N GLU A 288 9.93 -3.21 7.33
CA GLU A 288 10.98 -3.99 7.98
C GLU A 288 11.15 -3.55 9.43
N ALA A 289 11.37 -4.49 10.34
CA ALA A 289 11.62 -4.19 11.75
C ALA A 289 12.97 -3.46 11.93
N LYS A 290 12.98 -2.28 12.55
CA LYS A 290 14.23 -1.54 12.81
C LYS A 290 14.99 -2.05 14.04
N GLN A 291 14.29 -2.77 14.89
CA GLN A 291 14.73 -3.29 16.18
C GLN A 291 13.94 -4.57 16.50
N PRO A 292 14.39 -5.40 17.46
CA PRO A 292 13.59 -6.51 17.93
C PRO A 292 12.24 -6.01 18.48
N ILE A 293 11.15 -6.69 18.14
CA ILE A 293 9.79 -6.36 18.60
C ILE A 293 9.26 -7.55 19.38
N LYS A 294 8.74 -7.30 20.58
CA LYS A 294 8.21 -8.36 21.45
C LYS A 294 6.77 -8.70 21.09
N LYS A 295 6.40 -9.96 21.33
CA LYS A 295 5.00 -10.39 21.27
C LYS A 295 4.11 -9.43 22.08
N GLY A 296 3.04 -8.96 21.46
CA GLY A 296 2.06 -8.06 22.04
C GLY A 296 2.41 -6.58 21.93
N GLU A 297 3.55 -6.22 21.36
CA GLU A 297 3.86 -4.82 21.03
C GLU A 297 3.13 -4.37 19.76
N GLN A 298 2.78 -3.08 19.72
CA GLN A 298 2.18 -2.46 18.54
C GLN A 298 3.25 -2.27 17.46
N LEU A 299 2.91 -2.61 16.22
CA LEU A 299 3.71 -2.28 15.05
C LEU A 299 3.45 -0.82 14.67
N LEU A 300 4.51 -0.03 14.56
CA LEU A 300 4.46 1.42 14.40
C LEU A 300 5.50 1.90 13.39
N ILE A 301 5.10 2.81 12.51
CA ILE A 301 5.96 3.33 11.44
C ILE A 301 5.94 4.86 11.40
N ASN A 302 7.01 5.47 10.92
CA ASN A 302 7.00 6.92 10.66
C ASN A 302 6.35 7.17 9.29
N TYR A 303 5.29 7.98 9.25
CA TYR A 303 4.56 8.32 8.02
C TYR A 303 5.25 9.45 7.23
N GLY A 304 6.26 10.10 7.82
CA GLY A 304 6.83 11.34 7.28
C GLY A 304 6.10 12.57 7.81
N ASN A 305 6.77 13.72 7.72
CA ASN A 305 6.23 14.99 8.21
C ASN A 305 5.18 15.54 7.25
N GLU A 306 5.29 15.21 5.96
CA GLU A 306 4.42 15.64 4.87
C GLU A 306 2.98 15.12 5.05
N PHE A 307 2.83 13.98 5.73
CA PHE A 307 1.52 13.39 6.00
C PHE A 307 0.68 14.24 6.98
N PHE A 308 1.32 14.92 7.92
CA PHE A 308 0.62 15.57 9.02
C PHE A 308 0.44 17.06 8.76
N HIS A 309 -0.81 17.51 8.81
CA HIS A 309 -1.06 18.89 9.18
C HIS A 309 -0.62 19.11 10.64
N PRO A 310 -0.04 20.28 11.00
CA PRO A 310 0.58 20.53 12.31
C PRO A 310 -0.29 20.19 13.53
N ASN A 311 -1.61 20.18 13.38
CA ASN A 311 -2.58 20.00 14.46
C ASN A 311 -3.20 18.59 14.55
N ASN A 312 -2.82 17.64 13.67
CA ASN A 312 -3.48 16.34 13.55
C ASN A 312 -2.63 15.13 13.97
N LEU A 313 -1.43 15.36 14.51
CA LEU A 313 -0.58 14.29 15.02
C LEU A 313 -1.24 13.56 16.20
N THR A 314 -1.21 12.24 16.14
CA THR A 314 -1.67 11.37 17.22
C THR A 314 -0.51 10.48 17.64
N TYR A 315 -0.15 10.57 18.92
CA TYR A 315 0.89 9.75 19.54
C TYR A 315 0.25 8.67 20.41
N PHE A 316 0.98 7.58 20.64
CA PHE A 316 0.52 6.45 21.45
C PHE A 316 1.47 6.20 22.61
N ASN A 317 0.95 5.81 23.77
CA ASN A 317 1.77 5.22 24.84
C ASN A 317 1.71 3.68 24.79
N LYS A 318 2.46 3.01 25.68
CA LYS A 318 2.48 1.53 25.79
C LYS A 318 1.12 0.88 26.12
N HIS A 319 0.15 1.66 26.60
CA HIS A 319 -1.22 1.22 26.89
C HIS A 319 -2.18 1.49 25.71
N GLY A 320 -1.67 1.97 24.58
CA GLY A 320 -2.49 2.34 23.42
C GLY A 320 -3.39 3.55 23.66
N ASP A 321 -3.13 4.36 24.69
CA ASP A 321 -3.79 5.67 24.83
C ASP A 321 -3.27 6.62 23.75
N SER A 322 -4.17 7.43 23.20
CA SER A 322 -3.83 8.43 22.19
C SER A 322 -3.63 9.82 22.79
N PHE A 323 -2.63 10.53 22.31
CA PHE A 323 -2.26 11.89 22.71
C PHE A 323 -2.15 12.79 21.49
N ASN A 324 -2.42 14.09 21.64
CA ASN A 324 -2.17 15.09 20.59
C ASN A 324 -0.72 15.62 20.65
N SER A 325 -0.37 16.54 19.76
CA SER A 325 0.96 17.17 19.69
C SER A 325 1.38 17.99 20.90
N ILE A 326 0.45 18.33 21.79
CA ILE A 326 0.72 19.10 23.02
C ILE A 326 0.60 18.23 24.29
N ASN A 327 0.82 16.92 24.16
CA ASN A 327 0.75 15.93 25.24
C ASN A 327 -0.61 15.78 25.95
N GLN A 328 -1.68 16.31 25.39
CA GLN A 328 -2.99 16.15 26.00
C GLN A 328 -3.57 14.79 25.59
N LYS A 329 -3.85 13.97 26.60
CA LYS A 329 -4.54 12.70 26.42
C LYS A 329 -5.88 12.96 25.73
N LYS A 330 -6.06 12.39 24.54
CA LYS A 330 -7.37 12.41 23.88
C LYS A 330 -8.29 11.55 24.73
N LYS A 331 -9.43 12.10 25.17
CA LYS A 331 -10.41 11.33 25.95
C LYS A 331 -10.73 10.06 25.16
N PRO A 332 -10.62 8.86 25.78
CA PRO A 332 -10.95 7.64 25.08
C PRO A 332 -12.43 7.73 24.70
N ALA A 333 -12.70 7.85 23.40
CA ALA A 333 -14.05 7.80 22.91
C ALA A 333 -14.57 6.40 23.22
N LYS A 334 -15.53 6.29 24.15
CA LYS A 334 -16.28 5.05 24.35
C LYS A 334 -16.76 4.60 22.97
N LEU A 335 -16.56 3.33 22.65
CA LEU A 335 -17.03 2.80 21.37
C LEU A 335 -18.53 3.05 21.26
N PRO A 336 -18.99 3.78 20.22
CA PRO A 336 -20.40 4.00 20.01
C PRO A 336 -21.13 2.66 19.96
N LEU A 337 -22.34 2.58 20.50
CA LEU A 337 -23.12 1.35 20.48
C LEU A 337 -23.29 0.81 19.05
N ASN A 338 -23.38 1.71 18.05
CA ASN A 338 -23.45 1.34 16.64
C ASN A 338 -22.19 0.60 16.17
N HIS A 339 -21.00 0.99 16.63
CA HIS A 339 -19.77 0.24 16.31
C HIS A 339 -19.86 -1.15 16.91
N ILE A 340 -20.24 -1.29 18.18
CA ILE A 340 -20.38 -2.61 18.82
C ILE A 340 -21.39 -3.49 18.06
N LYS A 341 -22.51 -2.93 17.59
CA LYS A 341 -23.47 -3.64 16.74
C LYS A 341 -22.86 -4.11 15.43
N ILE A 342 -22.04 -3.27 14.77
CA ILE A 342 -21.31 -3.64 13.54
C ILE A 342 -20.35 -4.80 13.82
N PHE A 343 -19.57 -4.74 14.90
CA PHE A 343 -18.68 -5.84 15.31
C PHE A 343 -19.45 -7.14 15.56
N ALA A 344 -20.58 -7.07 16.28
CA ALA A 344 -21.41 -8.24 16.56
C ALA A 344 -22.03 -8.85 15.29
N LYS A 345 -22.50 -7.99 14.36
CA LYS A 345 -23.06 -8.37 13.06
C LYS A 345 -22.06 -9.17 12.22
N TYR A 346 -20.78 -8.85 12.31
CA TYR A 346 -19.71 -9.50 11.53
C TYR A 346 -18.92 -10.56 12.29
N GLY A 347 -19.52 -11.15 13.33
CA GLY A 347 -19.02 -12.38 13.96
C GLY A 347 -17.97 -12.17 15.04
N VAL A 348 -17.79 -10.94 15.53
CA VAL A 348 -16.89 -10.67 16.65
C VAL A 348 -17.60 -11.05 17.96
N LYS A 349 -17.26 -12.21 18.52
CA LYS A 349 -17.93 -12.81 19.68
C LYS A 349 -17.95 -11.90 20.90
N GLY A 350 -16.85 -11.18 21.15
CA GLY A 350 -16.78 -10.21 22.25
C GLY A 350 -17.90 -9.15 22.17
N ALA A 351 -18.24 -8.66 20.97
CA ALA A 351 -19.33 -7.71 20.78
C ALA A 351 -20.69 -8.35 21.00
N GLN A 352 -20.90 -9.56 20.50
CA GLN A 352 -22.14 -10.31 20.66
C GLN A 352 -22.43 -10.54 22.15
N LEU A 353 -21.43 -11.00 22.90
CA LEU A 353 -21.52 -11.22 24.35
C LEU A 353 -21.80 -9.91 25.10
N TYR A 354 -21.16 -8.80 24.71
CA TYR A 354 -21.42 -7.49 25.31
C TYR A 354 -22.88 -7.06 25.11
N LEU A 355 -23.41 -7.18 23.88
CA LEU A 355 -24.79 -6.80 23.59
C LEU A 355 -25.80 -7.70 24.32
N LEU A 356 -25.53 -9.00 24.39
CA LEU A 356 -26.36 -9.95 25.13
C LEU A 356 -26.39 -9.63 26.62
N ARG A 357 -25.22 -9.42 27.25
CA ARG A 357 -25.12 -9.02 28.66
C ARG A 357 -25.89 -7.74 28.94
N ARG A 358 -25.76 -6.74 28.05
CA ARG A 358 -26.51 -5.49 28.16
C ARG A 358 -28.02 -5.72 28.10
N ALA A 359 -28.50 -6.57 27.19
CA ALA A 359 -29.93 -6.89 27.09
C ALA A 359 -30.44 -7.60 28.36
N ILE A 360 -29.67 -8.55 28.91
CA ILE A 360 -30.00 -9.25 30.16
C ILE A 360 -30.08 -8.27 31.33
N ILE A 361 -29.12 -7.35 31.47
CA ILE A 361 -29.14 -6.34 32.54
C ILE A 361 -30.39 -5.47 32.44
N ILE A 362 -30.73 -5.00 31.23
CA ILE A 362 -31.96 -4.21 31.00
C ILE A 362 -33.21 -4.99 31.41
N LEU A 363 -33.30 -6.27 31.03
CA LEU A 363 -34.43 -7.13 31.38
C LEU A 363 -34.54 -7.31 32.90
N ILE A 364 -33.44 -7.59 33.59
CA ILE A 364 -33.40 -7.70 35.06
C ILE A 364 -33.85 -6.39 35.71
N SER A 365 -33.37 -5.25 35.23
CA SER A 365 -33.78 -3.93 35.75
C SER A 365 -35.28 -3.68 35.58
N ILE A 366 -35.86 -4.08 34.43
CA ILE A 366 -37.31 -3.98 34.19
C ILE A 366 -38.07 -4.90 35.14
N LEU A 367 -37.64 -6.15 35.31
CA LEU A 367 -38.29 -7.10 36.21
C LEU A 367 -38.24 -6.64 37.68
N LEU A 368 -37.11 -6.09 38.13
CA LEU A 368 -36.98 -5.50 39.47
C LEU A 368 -37.91 -4.29 39.65
N LEU A 369 -38.03 -3.43 38.63
CA LEU A 369 -38.92 -2.27 38.67
C LEU A 369 -40.40 -2.71 38.74
N ILE A 370 -40.81 -3.69 37.93
CA ILE A 370 -42.17 -4.26 37.98
C ILE A 370 -42.42 -4.88 39.36
N GLY A 371 -41.45 -5.63 39.90
CA GLY A 371 -41.54 -6.21 41.24
C GLY A 371 -41.71 -5.16 42.34
N LEU A 372 -41.01 -4.03 42.25
CA LEU A 372 -41.16 -2.91 43.18
C LEU A 372 -42.52 -2.22 43.06
N ILE A 373 -43.01 -2.00 41.83
CA ILE A 373 -44.32 -1.38 41.59
C ILE A 373 -45.46 -2.26 42.15
N ASN A 374 -45.35 -3.58 42.04
CA ASN A 374 -46.37 -4.50 42.54
C ASN A 374 -46.33 -4.71 44.06
N TYR A 375 -45.26 -4.25 44.74
CA TYR A 375 -45.11 -4.37 46.19
C TYR A 375 -45.63 -3.14 46.95
N VAL A 376 -45.63 -1.97 46.30
CA VAL A 376 -46.22 -0.72 46.81
C VAL A 376 -47.72 -0.72 46.52
#